data_AF-A0A366DH57-F1
#
_entry.id   AF-A0A366DH57-F1
#
_cell.length_a   1.000
_cell.length_b   1.000
_cell.length_c   1.000
_cell.angle_alpha   90.00
_cell.angle_beta   90.00
_cell.angle_gamma   90.00
#
_symmetry.space_group_name_H-M   'P 1'
#
loop_
_entity.id
_entity.type
_entity.pdbx_description
1 polymer ?
#
loop_
_entity_poly.entity_id
_entity_poly.type
_entity_poly.pdbx_seq_one_letter_code
_entity_poly.pdbx_strand_id
1 'polypeptide(L)' 'MANARKKKPMTAERVENALDILAGIMAKAPKGEAVLLVPIWKRLETELEALRDAEDVVSMALKRAKTAHLSP' A
#
# COMPACT_ATOMS: atom_id res chain seq x y z
N MET A 1 -28.57 13.92 -0.19
CA MET A 1 -27.78 13.06 0.71
C MET A 1 -26.58 12.54 -0.08
N ALA A 2 -25.35 12.87 0.33
CA ALA A 2 -24.16 12.40 -0.37
C ALA A 2 -23.99 10.88 -0.12
N ASN A 3 -24.07 10.09 -1.18
CA ASN A 3 -23.81 8.66 -1.13
C ASN A 3 -22.30 8.48 -0.87
N ALA A 4 -21.91 8.39 0.40
CA ALA A 4 -20.55 8.09 0.81
C ALA A 4 -20.24 6.65 0.40
N ARG A 5 -19.90 6.44 -0.88
CA ARG A 5 -19.34 5.17 -1.35
C ARG A 5 -18.21 4.82 -0.40
N LYS A 6 -18.35 3.73 0.36
CA LYS A 6 -17.34 3.24 1.30
C LYS A 6 -16.01 3.24 0.56
N LYS A 7 -15.10 4.14 0.96
CA LYS A 7 -13.79 4.23 0.34
C LYS A 7 -13.15 2.87 0.51
N LYS A 8 -12.74 2.27 -0.61
CA LYS A 8 -12.06 0.98 -0.57
C LYS A 8 -10.79 1.16 0.30
N PRO A 9 -10.46 0.20 1.18
CA PRO A 9 -9.28 0.30 2.05
C PRO A 9 -8.00 0.52 1.24
N MET A 10 -7.03 1.25 1.80
CA MET A 10 -5.67 1.26 1.26
C MET A 10 -5.01 -0.07 1.65
N THR A 11 -4.33 -0.71 0.70
CA THR A 11 -3.62 -2.00 0.89
C THR A 11 -2.22 -1.87 0.32
N ALA A 12 -1.29 -2.73 0.76
CA ALA A 12 0.08 -2.78 0.23
C ALA A 12 0.08 -2.89 -1.30
N GLU A 13 -0.72 -3.81 -1.84
CA GLU A 13 -0.90 -4.03 -3.29
C GLU A 13 -1.29 -2.74 -4.03
N ARG A 14 -2.14 -1.89 -3.45
CA ARG A 14 -2.54 -0.63 -4.11
C ARG A 14 -1.45 0.41 -4.09
N VAL A 15 -0.63 0.44 -3.06
CA VAL A 15 0.52 1.33 -2.99
C VAL A 15 1.61 0.88 -3.98
N GLU A 16 1.82 -0.43 -4.16
CA GLU A 16 2.68 -0.98 -5.22
C GLU A 16 2.21 -0.53 -6.61
N ASN A 17 0.92 -0.71 -6.91
CA ASN A 17 0.35 -0.23 -8.17
C ASN A 17 0.52 1.30 -8.36
N ALA A 18 0.43 2.08 -7.29
CA ALA A 18 0.66 3.52 -7.35
C ALA A 18 2.13 3.85 -7.63
N LEU A 19 3.07 3.10 -7.07
CA LEU A 19 4.50 3.21 -7.37
C LEU A 19 4.79 2.87 -8.84
N ASP A 20 4.17 1.82 -9.40
CA ASP A 20 4.33 1.48 -10.82
C ASP A 20 3.82 2.59 -11.74
N ILE A 21 2.66 3.17 -11.41
CA ILE A 21 2.11 4.32 -12.13
C ILE A 21 3.08 5.51 -12.03
N LEU A 22 3.59 5.80 -10.83
CA LEU A 22 4.51 6.91 -10.60
C LEU A 22 5.84 6.71 -11.34
N ALA A 23 6.38 5.50 -11.37
CA ALA A 23 7.56 5.14 -12.16
C ALA A 23 7.33 5.44 -13.65
N GLY A 24 6.15 5.05 -14.17
CA GLY A 24 5.75 5.36 -15.55
C GLY A 24 5.66 6.87 -15.84
N ILE A 25 5.22 7.67 -14.87
CA ILE A 25 5.20 9.14 -14.98
C ILE A 25 6.63 9.69 -14.95
N MET A 26 7.47 9.25 -14.01
CA MET A 26 8.86 9.68 -13.88
C MET A 26 9.68 9.36 -15.13
N ALA A 27 9.47 8.19 -15.74
CA ALA A 27 10.17 7.79 -16.97
C ALA A 27 9.82 8.66 -18.18
N LYS A 28 8.63 9.29 -18.18
CA LYS A 28 8.14 10.16 -19.26
C LYS A 28 8.32 11.64 -18.95
N ALA A 29 8.81 11.99 -17.76
CA ALA A 29 8.98 13.38 -17.36
C ALA A 29 10.04 14.09 -18.22
N PRO A 30 9.87 15.38 -18.53
CA PRO A 30 10.91 16.17 -19.18
C PRO A 30 12.24 16.12 -18.42
N LYS A 31 13.34 16.37 -19.13
CA LYS A 31 14.70 16.22 -18.59
C LYS A 31 14.87 17.02 -17.30
N GLY A 32 15.14 16.31 -16.21
CA GLY A 32 15.36 16.90 -14.88
C GLY A 32 14.10 17.08 -14.03
N GLU A 33 12.89 16.93 -14.58
CA GLU A 33 11.64 17.12 -13.82
C GLU A 33 11.26 15.91 -12.97
N ALA A 34 11.73 14.70 -13.31
CA ALA A 34 11.47 13.49 -12.52
C ALA A 34 11.90 13.63 -11.04
N VAL A 35 12.89 14.48 -10.75
CA VAL A 35 13.36 14.76 -9.38
C VAL A 35 12.26 15.34 -8.48
N LEU A 36 11.28 16.05 -9.06
CA LEU A 36 10.16 16.65 -8.34
C LEU A 36 9.20 15.59 -7.77
N LEU A 37 9.22 14.37 -8.31
CA LEU A 37 8.37 13.26 -7.90
C LEU A 37 9.01 12.39 -6.81
N VAL A 38 10.32 12.56 -6.55
CA VAL A 38 11.07 11.80 -5.54
C VAL A 38 10.44 11.88 -4.13
N PRO A 39 9.96 13.04 -3.64
CA PRO A 39 9.32 13.09 -2.33
C PRO A 39 8.05 12.22 -2.24
N ILE A 40 7.28 12.14 -3.34
CA ILE A 40 6.06 11.32 -3.40
C ILE A 40 6.45 9.84 -3.42
N TRP A 41 7.46 9.47 -4.22
CA TRP A 41 8.00 8.12 -4.28
C TRP A 41 8.39 7.61 -2.89
N LYS A 42 9.24 8.35 -2.17
CA LYS A 42 9.71 7.97 -0.83
C LYS A 42 8.57 7.79 0.16
N ARG A 43 7.56 8.66 0.08
CA ARG A 43 6.37 8.55 0.93
C ARG A 43 5.58 7.27 0.64
N LEU A 44 5.41 6.91 -0.63
CA LEU A 44 4.74 5.67 -1.02
C LEU A 44 5.53 4.43 -0.60
N GLU A 45 6.86 4.43 -0.70
CA GLU A 45 7.69 3.33 -0.19
C GLU A 45 7.53 3.15 1.33
N THR A 46 7.51 4.26 2.08
CA THR A 46 7.30 4.21 3.54
C THR A 46 5.93 3.64 3.88
N GLU A 47 4.88 4.08 3.17
CA GLU A 47 3.52 3.58 3.38
C GLU A 47 3.39 2.10 2.99
N LEU A 48 4.08 1.69 1.92
CA LEU A 48 4.10 0.29 1.47
C LEU A 48 4.69 -0.62 2.55
N GLU A 49 5.81 -0.24 3.14
CA GLU A 49 6.43 -1.00 4.22
C GLU A 49 5.48 -1.13 5.43
N ALA A 50 4.88 -0.02 5.86
CA ALA A 50 3.94 -0.01 6.98
C ALA A 50 2.70 -0.87 6.73
N LEU A 51 2.15 -0.85 5.51
CA LEU A 51 0.98 -1.66 5.15
C LEU A 51 1.32 -3.15 5.07
N ARG A 52 2.48 -3.52 4.52
CA ARG A 52 2.93 -4.92 4.48
C ARG A 52 3.07 -5.48 5.90
N ASP A 53 3.73 -4.75 6.80
CA ASP A 53 3.85 -5.15 8.21
C ASP A 53 2.47 -5.32 8.87
N ALA A 54 1.58 -4.34 8.71
CA ALA A 54 0.23 -4.41 9.27
C ALA A 54 -0.57 -5.61 8.72
N GLU A 55 -0.53 -5.84 7.42
CA GLU A 55 -1.23 -6.96 6.77
C GLU A 55 -0.67 -8.31 7.23
N ASP A 56 0.66 -8.43 7.37
CA ASP A 56 1.32 -9.64 7.88
C ASP A 56 0.96 -9.93 9.34
N VAL A 57 0.99 -8.91 10.21
CA VAL A 57 0.59 -9.03 11.61
C VAL A 57 -0.86 -9.50 11.73
N VAL A 58 -1.78 -8.89 10.97
CA VAL A 58 -3.19 -9.30 10.96
C VAL A 58 -3.34 -10.73 10.45
N SER A 59 -2.63 -11.09 9.37
CA SER A 59 -2.62 -12.45 8.82
C SER A 59 -2.16 -13.48 9.86
N MET A 60 -1.07 -13.19 10.58
CA MET A 60 -0.56 -14.04 11.66
C MET A 60 -1.56 -14.17 12.82
N ALA A 61 -2.16 -13.06 13.26
CA ALA A 61 -3.15 -13.07 14.33
C ALA A 61 -4.37 -13.92 13.97
N LEU A 62 -4.87 -13.79 12.74
CA LEU A 62 -5.99 -14.58 12.24
C LEU A 62 -5.65 -16.08 12.14
N LYS A 63 -4.43 -16.42 11.71
CA LYS A 63 -3.96 -17.82 11.69
C LYS A 63 -3.93 -18.42 13.11
N ARG A 64 -3.37 -17.68 14.08
CA ARG A 64 -3.33 -18.09 15.50
C ARG A 64 -4.72 -18.31 16.08
N ALA A 65 -5.65 -17.38 15.82
CA ALA A 65 -7.03 -17.48 16.29
C ALA A 65 -7.70 -18.76 15.75
N LYS A 66 -7.51 -19.07 14.47
CA LYS A 66 -8.06 -20.30 13.86
C LYS A 66 -7.46 -21.57 14.46
N THR A 67 -6.15 -21.61 14.70
CA THR A 67 -5.50 -22.80 15.29
C THR A 67 -5.85 -23.01 16.75
N ALA A 68 -6.00 -21.92 17.52
CA ALA A 68 -6.44 -21.99 18.92
C ALA A 68 -7.87 -22.51 19.03
N HIS A 69 -8.73 -22.20 18.06
CA HIS A 69 -10.11 -22.70 18.01
C HIS A 69 -10.25 -24.16 17.57
N LEU A 70 -9.15 -24.80 17.13
CA LEU A 70 -9.11 -26.19 16.67
C LEU A 70 -8.41 -27.13 17.68
N SER A 71 -8.02 -26.62 18.85
CA SER A 71 -7.52 -27.45 19.96
C SER A 71 -8.68 -27.86 20.89
N PRO A 72 -8.84 -29.15 21.25
CA PRO A 72 -9.90 -29.64 22.14
C PRO A 72 -9.84 -29.07 23.56
#